data_AF-A0A2H9P4F2-F1
#
_entry.id   AF-A0A2H9P4F2-F1
#
_cell.length_a   1.000
_cell.length_b   1.000
_cell.length_c   1.000
_cell.angle_alpha   90.00
_cell.angle_beta   90.00
_cell.angle_gamma   90.00
#
_symmetry.space_group_name_H-M   'P 1'
#
loop_
_entity.id
_entity.type
_entity.pdbx_description
1 polymer ?
#
loop_
_entity_poly.entity_id
_entity_poly.type
_entity_poly.pdbx_seq_one_letter_code
_entity_poly.pdbx_strand_id
1 'polypeptide(L)'
;MELSRVEKDLISEIKLAPLQAKVFLLITCHGKMTPMAIAEKLKISTDNALNTAKELMTLGAFIDISETEFEAMHPRFTAVNMYRKLCERENIEFKRNKIVDNIGVVLEKSYDDARTK
;
A
#
# COMPACT_ATOMS: atom_id res chain seq x y z
N MET A 1 7.17 -11.01 11.73
CA MET A 1 5.89 -11.62 12.18
C MET A 1 4.72 -10.66 11.95
N GLU A 2 4.87 -9.36 12.20
CA GLU A 2 3.79 -8.39 11.96
C GLU A 2 3.47 -8.12 10.48
N LEU A 3 4.47 -7.94 9.60
CA LEU A 3 4.22 -7.61 8.19
C LEU A 3 3.45 -8.70 7.42
N SER A 4 3.69 -9.98 7.71
CA SER A 4 2.93 -11.09 7.11
C SER A 4 1.47 -11.13 7.57
N ARG A 5 1.17 -10.59 8.76
CA ARG A 5 -0.20 -10.44 9.23
C ARG A 5 -0.85 -9.24 8.55
N VAL A 6 -0.15 -8.11 8.49
CA VAL A 6 -0.62 -6.92 7.77
C VAL A 6 -0.90 -7.23 6.30
N GLU A 7 -0.05 -8.01 5.62
CA GLU A 7 -0.30 -8.45 4.25
C GLU A 7 -1.63 -9.20 4.12
N LYS A 8 -1.92 -10.11 5.06
CA LYS A 8 -3.19 -10.84 5.07
C LYS A 8 -4.38 -9.91 5.33
N ASP A 9 -4.25 -8.99 6.28
CA ASP A 9 -5.30 -8.04 6.63
C ASP A 9 -5.60 -7.08 5.46
N LEU A 10 -4.57 -6.64 4.72
CA LEU A 10 -4.72 -5.86 3.48
C LEU A 10 -5.52 -6.63 2.41
N ILE A 11 -5.26 -7.93 2.26
CA ILE A 11 -5.96 -8.78 1.29
C ILE A 11 -7.39 -9.08 1.77
N SER A 12 -7.60 -9.36 3.06
CA SER A 12 -8.91 -9.77 3.56
C SER A 12 -9.89 -8.60 3.73
N GLU A 13 -9.42 -7.49 4.30
CA GLU A 13 -10.26 -6.34 4.69
C GLU A 13 -10.34 -5.28 3.59
N ILE A 14 -9.23 -5.02 2.88
CA ILE A 14 -9.16 -4.00 1.83
C ILE A 14 -9.31 -4.61 0.43
N LYS A 15 -9.32 -5.95 0.33
CA LYS A 15 -9.44 -6.69 -0.94
C LYS A 15 -8.36 -6.33 -1.95
N LEU A 16 -7.16 -5.97 -1.47
CA LEU A 16 -6.02 -5.82 -2.36
C LEU A 16 -5.66 -7.17 -2.99
N ALA A 17 -5.25 -7.13 -4.26
CA ALA A 17 -4.61 -8.28 -4.86
C ALA A 17 -3.30 -8.61 -4.10
N PRO A 18 -2.87 -9.88 -4.03
CA PRO A 18 -1.65 -10.25 -3.31
C PRO A 18 -0.41 -9.45 -3.77
N LEU A 19 -0.31 -9.15 -5.06
CA LEU A 19 0.78 -8.34 -5.59
C LEU A 19 0.68 -6.87 -5.13
N GLN A 20 -0.51 -6.30 -5.11
CA GLN A 20 -0.75 -4.93 -4.61
C GLN A 20 -0.37 -4.81 -3.13
N ALA A 21 -0.75 -5.79 -2.29
CA ALA A 21 -0.38 -5.78 -0.88
C ALA A 21 1.15 -5.81 -0.69
N LYS A 22 1.87 -6.63 -1.48
CA LYS A 22 3.34 -6.69 -1.45
C LYS A 22 4.01 -5.39 -1.90
N VAL A 23 3.55 -4.80 -3.00
CA VAL A 23 4.09 -3.52 -3.51
C VAL A 23 3.82 -2.38 -2.52
N PHE A 24 2.62 -2.33 -1.95
CA PHE A 24 2.27 -1.37 -0.90
C PHE A 24 3.21 -1.48 0.31
N LEU A 25 3.33 -2.66 0.89
CA LEU A 25 4.23 -2.88 2.03
C LEU A 25 5.68 -2.55 1.71
N LEU A 26 6.15 -2.90 0.51
CA LEU A 26 7.52 -2.62 0.08
C LEU A 26 7.81 -1.12 0.09
N ILE A 27 6.98 -0.32 -0.56
CA ILE A 27 7.17 1.14 -0.65
C ILE A 27 6.95 1.78 0.72
N THR A 28 5.95 1.35 1.49
CA THR A 28 5.71 1.89 2.83
C THR A 28 6.88 1.63 3.78
N CYS A 29 7.52 0.45 3.72
CA CYS A 29 8.60 0.10 4.65
C CYS A 29 10.00 0.48 4.18
N HIS A 30 10.20 0.76 2.90
CA HIS A 30 11.51 1.07 2.33
C HIS A 30 11.60 2.43 1.64
N GLY A 31 10.51 3.19 1.66
CA GLY A 31 10.45 4.54 1.10
C GLY A 31 10.16 4.52 -0.40
N LYS A 32 10.35 5.69 -1.01
CA LYS A 32 10.06 5.91 -2.42
C LYS A 32 10.86 4.97 -3.34
N MET A 33 10.21 4.47 -4.39
CA MET A 33 10.82 3.52 -5.31
C MET A 33 10.30 3.67 -6.75
N THR A 34 11.14 3.24 -7.70
CA THR A 34 10.79 3.14 -9.11
C THR A 34 10.25 1.74 -9.46
N PRO A 35 9.50 1.57 -10.57
CA PRO A 35 9.09 0.26 -11.07
C PRO A 35 10.22 -0.76 -11.18
N MET A 36 11.42 -0.32 -11.59
CA MET A 36 12.58 -1.20 -11.72
C MET A 36 13.02 -1.75 -10.37
N ALA A 37 13.11 -0.89 -9.34
CA ALA A 37 13.50 -1.31 -7.99
C ALA A 37 12.46 -2.27 -7.37
N ILE A 38 11.17 -2.00 -7.61
CA ILE A 38 10.08 -2.89 -7.17
C ILE A 38 10.18 -4.25 -7.87
N ALA A 39 10.39 -4.23 -9.19
CA ALA A 39 10.51 -5.43 -10.01
C ALA A 39 11.67 -6.32 -9.57
N GLU A 40 12.83 -5.74 -9.29
CA GLU A 40 14.00 -6.44 -8.78
C GLU A 40 13.74 -7.07 -7.41
N LYS A 41 13.19 -6.31 -6.47
CA LYS A 41 12.94 -6.77 -5.10
C LYS A 41 11.86 -7.85 -5.01
N LEU A 42 10.81 -7.75 -5.84
CA LEU A 42 9.70 -8.72 -5.87
C LEU A 42 9.88 -9.83 -6.91
N LYS A 43 10.94 -9.77 -7.73
CA LYS A 43 11.21 -10.70 -8.84
C LYS A 43 10.02 -10.84 -9.82
N ILE A 44 9.48 -9.68 -10.22
CA ILE A 44 8.39 -9.56 -11.20
C ILE A 44 8.86 -8.75 -12.41
N SER A 45 8.06 -8.67 -13.48
CA SER A 45 8.36 -7.77 -14.59
C SER A 45 8.20 -6.30 -14.19
N THR A 46 8.98 -5.41 -14.82
CA THR A 46 8.87 -3.96 -14.65
C THR A 46 7.47 -3.44 -15.01
N ASP A 47 6.83 -4.02 -16.03
CA ASP A 47 5.46 -3.68 -16.42
C ASP A 47 4.45 -4.03 -15.32
N ASN A 48 4.59 -5.21 -14.70
CA ASN A 48 3.72 -5.60 -13.58
C ASN A 48 3.93 -4.69 -12.37
N ALA A 49 5.18 -4.32 -12.07
CA ALA A 49 5.49 -3.36 -11.00
C ALA A 49 4.85 -1.99 -11.26
N LEU A 50 4.99 -1.47 -12.48
CA LEU A 50 4.43 -0.19 -12.91
C LEU A 50 2.90 -0.19 -12.85
N ASN A 51 2.25 -1.20 -13.44
CA ASN A 51 0.80 -1.31 -13.46
C ASN A 51 0.24 -1.45 -12.04
N THR A 52 0.85 -2.29 -11.21
CA THR A 52 0.44 -2.46 -9.80
C THR A 52 0.58 -1.15 -9.02
N ALA A 53 1.68 -0.42 -9.21
CA ALA A 53 1.88 0.86 -8.54
C ALA A 53 0.84 1.91 -8.97
N LYS A 54 0.53 1.99 -10.28
CA LYS A 54 -0.52 2.87 -10.81
C LYS A 54 -1.91 2.51 -10.27
N GLU A 55 -2.26 1.23 -10.21
CA GLU A 55 -3.52 0.78 -9.59
C GLU A 55 -3.59 1.19 -8.12
N LEU A 56 -2.51 1.03 -7.37
CA LEU A 56 -2.40 1.47 -5.98
C LEU A 56 -2.53 2.99 -5.83
N MET A 57 -2.08 3.79 -6.80
CA MET A 57 -2.39 5.23 -6.83
C MET A 57 -3.90 5.48 -6.96
N THR A 58 -4.59 4.76 -7.84
CA THR A 58 -6.05 4.91 -7.98
C THR A 58 -6.80 4.53 -6.69
N LEU A 59 -6.23 3.63 -5.90
CA LEU A 59 -6.70 3.22 -4.58
C LEU A 59 -6.35 4.24 -3.48
N GLY A 60 -5.57 5.28 -3.79
CA GLY A 60 -5.12 6.27 -2.82
C GLY A 60 -4.03 5.73 -1.89
N ALA A 61 -3.20 4.81 -2.38
CA ALA A 61 -2.06 4.28 -1.64
C ALA A 61 -0.80 5.14 -1.78
N PHE A 62 -0.58 5.63 -3.00
CA PHE A 62 0.63 6.34 -3.40
C PHE A 62 0.33 7.70 -4.00
N ILE A 63 1.34 8.56 -3.99
CA ILE A 63 1.41 9.79 -4.76
C ILE A 63 2.56 9.71 -5.77
N ASP A 64 2.39 10.40 -6.89
CA ASP A 64 3.46 10.59 -7.87
C ASP A 64 4.34 11.76 -7.42
N ILE A 65 5.62 11.51 -7.24
CA ILE A 65 6.62 12.57 -7.07
C ILE A 65 7.19 12.98 -8.44
N SER A 66 7.31 12.02 -9.35
CA SER A 66 7.75 12.17 -10.74
C SER A 66 7.12 11.06 -11.59
N GLU A 67 7.27 11.10 -12.92
CA GLU A 67 6.62 10.15 -13.86
C GLU A 67 6.82 8.66 -13.53
N THR A 68 7.84 8.30 -12.73
CA THR A 68 8.16 6.91 -12.40
C THR A 68 8.63 6.69 -10.96
N GLU A 69 8.42 7.63 -10.04
CA GLU A 69 8.81 7.48 -8.63
C GLU A 69 7.59 7.57 -7.71
N PHE A 70 7.27 6.45 -7.07
CA PHE A 70 6.10 6.31 -6.21
C PHE A 70 6.50 6.43 -4.75
N GLU A 71 5.72 7.22 -4.01
CA GLU A 71 5.87 7.34 -2.57
C GLU A 71 4.56 6.99 -1.86
N ALA A 72 4.65 6.23 -0.78
CA ALA A 72 3.51 5.96 0.08
C ALA A 72 3.08 7.22 0.83
N MET A 73 1.77 7.43 0.91
CA MET A 73 1.21 8.36 1.88
C MET A 73 1.21 7.73 3.28
N HIS A 74 1.08 8.57 4.31
CA HIS A 74 1.14 8.14 5.71
C HIS A 74 0.14 6.99 6.01
N PRO A 75 0.61 5.84 6.53
CA PRO A 75 -0.13 4.58 6.52
C PRO A 75 -1.46 4.63 7.28
N ARG A 76 -1.55 5.43 8.35
CA ARG A 76 -2.82 5.66 9.08
C ARG A 76 -3.95 6.20 8.20
N PHE A 77 -3.63 7.11 7.28
CA PHE A 77 -4.63 7.65 6.35
C PHE A 77 -4.82 6.72 5.16
N THR A 78 -3.71 6.18 4.66
CA THR A 78 -3.70 5.32 3.47
C THR A 78 -4.56 4.07 3.64
N ALA A 79 -4.41 3.33 4.74
CA ALA A 79 -5.19 2.11 4.98
C ALA A 79 -6.71 2.42 5.02
N VAL A 80 -7.09 3.48 5.73
CA VAL A 80 -8.50 3.92 5.84
C VAL A 80 -9.04 4.42 4.50
N ASN A 81 -8.25 5.14 3.71
CA ASN A 81 -8.65 5.64 2.41
C ASN A 81 -8.85 4.52 1.39
N MET A 82 -7.94 3.54 1.34
CA MET A 82 -8.11 2.36 0.49
C MET A 82 -9.37 1.58 0.87
N TYR A 83 -9.62 1.40 2.17
CA TYR A 83 -10.83 0.75 2.66
C TYR A 83 -12.11 1.54 2.31
N ARG A 84 -12.08 2.88 2.42
CA ARG A 84 -13.20 3.73 2.00
C ARG A 84 -13.51 3.55 0.50
N LYS A 85 -12.47 3.54 -0.35
CA LYS A 85 -12.65 3.30 -1.79
C LYS A 85 -13.18 1.91 -2.08
N LEU A 86 -12.81 0.89 -1.29
CA LEU A 86 -13.44 -0.43 -1.39
C LEU A 86 -14.93 -0.34 -1.09
N CYS A 87 -15.32 0.27 0.04
CA CYS A 87 -16.72 0.44 0.42
C CYS A 87 -17.53 1.14 -0.68
N GLU A 88 -16.98 2.18 -1.29
CA GLU A 88 -17.60 2.90 -2.41
C GLU A 88 -17.81 1.99 -3.64
N ARG A 89 -16.81 1.20 -4.02
CA ARG A 89 -16.89 0.29 -5.19
C ARG A 89 -17.88 -0.85 -4.99
N GLU A 90 -17.95 -1.39 -3.78
CA GLU A 90 -18.83 -2.50 -3.41
C GLU A 90 -20.23 -2.03 -2.97
N ASN A 91 -20.48 -0.72 -2.96
CA ASN A 91 -21.71 -0.10 -2.47
C ASN A 91 -22.06 -0.51 -1.03
N ILE A 92 -21.05 -0.56 -0.16
CA ILE A 92 -21.16 -0.89 1.26
C ILE A 92 -21.04 0.40 2.07
N GLU A 93 -21.83 0.52 3.14
CA GLU A 93 -21.72 1.64 4.07
C GLU A 93 -20.35 1.66 4.76
N PHE A 94 -19.61 2.76 4.60
CA PHE A 94 -18.32 2.93 5.27
C PHE A 94 -18.51 3.04 6.79
N LYS A 95 -17.93 2.09 7.53
CA LYS A 95 -17.88 2.07 9.00
C LYS A 95 -16.46 1.85 9.47
N ARG A 96 -16.17 2.31 10.69
CA ARG A 96 -14.87 2.09 11.33
C ARG A 96 -14.54 0.59 11.38
N ASN A 97 -13.37 0.22 10.86
CA ASN A 97 -12.85 -1.15 10.93
C ASN A 97 -11.55 -1.15 11.76
N LYS A 98 -11.57 -1.82 12.91
CA LYS A 98 -10.43 -1.86 13.85
C LYS A 98 -9.18 -2.54 13.24
N ILE A 99 -9.37 -3.49 12.33
CA ILE A 99 -8.26 -4.17 11.65
C ILE A 99 -7.58 -3.19 10.70
N VAL A 100 -8.37 -2.46 9.90
CA VAL A 100 -7.87 -1.40 9.01
C VAL A 100 -7.16 -0.29 9.79
N ASP A 101 -7.72 0.16 10.91
CA ASP A 101 -7.06 1.13 11.79
C ASP A 101 -5.69 0.59 12.27
N ASN A 102 -5.63 -0.69 12.65
CA ASN A 102 -4.42 -1.33 13.16
C ASN A 102 -3.33 -1.49 12.10
N ILE A 103 -3.69 -1.72 10.83
CA ILE A 103 -2.72 -1.73 9.71
C ILE A 103 -1.91 -0.43 9.70
N GLY A 104 -2.60 0.71 9.80
CA GLY A 104 -1.96 2.02 9.82
C GLY A 104 -0.99 2.22 10.98
N VAL A 105 -1.39 1.77 12.18
CA VAL A 105 -0.57 1.86 13.40
C VAL A 105 0.69 0.99 13.30
N VAL A 106 0.56 -0.24 12.81
CA VAL A 106 1.69 -1.18 12.71
C VAL A 106 2.73 -0.68 11.70
N LEU A 107 2.29 -0.07 10.60
CA LEU A 107 3.18 0.40 9.54
C LEU A 107 3.81 1.78 9.81
N GLU A 108 3.25 2.57 10.73
CA GLU A 108 3.68 3.94 11.02
C GLU A 108 5.17 4.05 11.30
N LYS A 109 5.69 3.23 12.22
CA LYS A 109 7.12 3.27 12.55
C LYS A 109 8.01 2.96 11.35
N SER A 110 7.68 1.91 10.60
CA SER A 110 8.47 1.54 9.40
C SER A 110 8.41 2.61 8.32
N TYR A 111 7.27 3.29 8.19
CA TYR A 111 7.09 4.41 7.29
C TYR A 111 7.96 5.61 7.71
N ASP A 112 7.93 6.00 8.99
CA ASP A 112 8.74 7.10 9.51
C ASP A 112 10.25 6.81 9.39
N ASP A 113 10.67 5.59 9.72
CA ASP A 113 12.05 5.12 9.60
C ASP A 113 12.55 5.13 8.14
N ALA A 114 11.67 4.89 7.18
CA ALA A 114 12.01 4.88 5.76
C ALA A 114 12.16 6.29 5.17
N ARG A 115 11.55 7.31 5.78
CA ARG A 115 11.59 8.71 5.33
C ARG A 115 12.64 9.58 6.04
N THR A 116 13.21 9.08 7.12
CA THR A 116 14.20 9.81 7.93
C THR A 116 15.65 9.44 7.57
N LYS A 117 15.86 8.70 6.48
CA LYS A 117 17.17 8.27 5.98
C LYS A 117 17.54 8.90 4.65
#